data_AF-A0A2E1IXU4-F1
#
_entry.id   AF-A0A2E1IXU4-F1
#
_cell.length_a   1.000
_cell.length_b   1.000
_cell.length_c   1.000
_cell.angle_alpha   90.00
_cell.angle_beta   90.00
_cell.angle_gamma   90.00
#
_symmetry.space_group_name_H-M   'P 1'
#
loop_
_entity.id
_entity.type
_entity.pdbx_description
1 polymer ?
#
loop_
_entity_poly.entity_id
_entity_poly.type
_entity_poly.pdbx_seq_one_letter_code
_entity_poly.pdbx_strand_id
1 'polypeptide(L)'
;MSEGDLGSEIPEFVKKYVPGITRGLSWAKYSKEKSKGTEMKVDAYNESKKKGYQKAIAVSSENIKKVFEETKAELWSQVEDLTNTAKEIAIQVNTQDSKEDRDKILNLAKEAARNAGLQGAIAAGWEKGWNEGIASKP
;
A
#
# COMPACT_ATOMS: atom_id res chain seq x y z
N MET A 1 4.86 3.28 -19.26
CA MET A 1 3.49 2.91 -19.69
C MET A 1 2.42 3.65 -18.90
N SER A 2 2.25 4.94 -19.21
CA SER A 2 1.05 5.72 -18.91
C SER A 2 -0.08 5.37 -19.89
N GLU A 3 -1.27 5.94 -19.75
CA GLU A 3 -2.39 5.80 -20.72
C GLU A 3 -1.97 6.09 -22.16
N GLY A 4 -0.99 6.97 -22.34
CA GLY A 4 -0.40 7.28 -23.64
C GLY A 4 0.36 6.13 -24.28
N ASP A 5 0.78 5.11 -23.53
CA ASP A 5 1.68 4.04 -24.00
C ASP A 5 0.95 2.77 -24.44
N LEU A 6 -0.24 2.49 -23.88
CA LEU A 6 -1.09 1.35 -24.27
C LEU A 6 -2.16 1.74 -25.31
N GLY A 7 -2.51 3.02 -25.34
CA GLY A 7 -3.46 3.57 -26.31
C GLY A 7 -2.79 4.28 -27.49
N SER A 8 -1.48 4.54 -27.48
CA SER A 8 -0.76 5.25 -28.56
C SER A 8 -0.99 4.64 -29.93
N GLU A 9 -1.07 3.31 -30.00
CA GLU A 9 -1.25 2.55 -31.24
C GLU A 9 -2.71 2.53 -31.73
N ILE A 10 -3.67 2.91 -30.89
CA ILE A 10 -5.09 2.93 -31.24
C ILE A 10 -5.48 4.34 -31.75
N PRO A 11 -6.04 4.46 -32.96
CA PRO A 11 -6.47 5.75 -33.49
C PRO A 11 -7.48 6.47 -32.58
N GLU A 12 -7.36 7.79 -32.47
CA GLU A 12 -8.25 8.66 -31.67
C GLU A 12 -9.74 8.43 -31.97
N PHE A 13 -10.10 8.26 -33.25
CA PHE A 13 -11.50 8.02 -33.63
C PHE A 13 -12.05 6.69 -33.06
N VAL A 14 -11.21 5.65 -32.97
CA VAL A 14 -11.61 4.35 -32.41
C VAL A 14 -11.84 4.47 -30.89
N LYS A 15 -10.97 5.20 -30.19
CA LYS A 15 -11.15 5.50 -28.76
C LYS A 15 -12.41 6.31 -28.49
N LYS A 16 -12.74 7.24 -29.40
CA LYS A 16 -13.91 8.13 -29.31
C LYS A 16 -15.23 7.39 -29.53
N TYR A 17 -15.29 6.46 -30.49
CA TYR A 17 -16.55 5.84 -30.92
C TYR A 17 -16.76 4.40 -30.44
N VAL A 18 -15.75 3.76 -29.83
CA VAL A 18 -15.86 2.39 -29.29
C VAL A 18 -15.62 2.38 -27.78
N PRO A 19 -16.67 2.61 -26.95
CA PRO A 19 -16.56 2.65 -25.49
C PRO A 19 -16.00 1.38 -24.84
N GLY A 20 -16.08 0.23 -25.53
CA GLY A 20 -15.53 -1.04 -25.04
C GLY A 20 -14.00 -1.05 -24.95
N ILE A 21 -13.32 -0.37 -25.88
CA ILE A 21 -11.85 -0.33 -25.93
C ILE A 21 -11.29 0.52 -24.79
N THR A 22 -11.89 1.69 -24.54
CA THR A 22 -11.51 2.56 -23.41
C THR A 22 -11.74 1.89 -22.07
N ARG A 23 -12.87 1.17 -21.88
CA ARG A 23 -13.11 0.38 -20.66
C ARG A 23 -12.07 -0.75 -20.49
N GLY A 24 -11.75 -1.48 -21.55
CA GLY A 24 -10.74 -2.55 -21.52
C GLY A 24 -9.35 -2.04 -21.12
N LEU A 25 -8.93 -0.89 -21.68
CA LEU A 25 -7.66 -0.24 -21.35
C LEU A 25 -7.62 0.21 -19.88
N SER A 26 -8.70 0.79 -19.36
CA SER A 26 -8.79 1.17 -17.94
C SER A 26 -8.67 -0.05 -17.01
N TRP A 27 -9.28 -1.17 -17.36
CA TRP A 27 -9.16 -2.42 -16.59
C TRP A 27 -7.74 -2.99 -16.63
N ALA A 28 -7.08 -2.99 -17.79
CA ALA A 28 -5.71 -3.46 -17.92
C ALA A 28 -4.74 -2.60 -17.08
N LYS A 29 -4.91 -1.27 -17.09
CA LYS A 29 -4.13 -0.34 -16.27
C LYS A 29 -4.34 -0.62 -14.78
N TYR A 30 -5.60 -0.73 -14.34
CA TYR A 30 -5.93 -1.05 -12.96
C TYR A 30 -5.29 -2.36 -12.50
N SER A 31 -5.39 -3.42 -13.30
CA SER A 31 -4.80 -4.73 -12.99
C SER A 31 -3.27 -4.64 -12.82
N LYS A 32 -2.59 -3.93 -13.73
CA LYS A 32 -1.14 -3.70 -13.65
C LYS A 32 -0.72 -2.90 -12.41
N GLU A 33 -1.44 -1.83 -12.10
CA GLU A 33 -1.18 -1.01 -10.91
C GLU A 33 -1.40 -1.77 -9.60
N LYS A 34 -2.39 -2.68 -9.59
CA LYS A 34 -2.66 -3.59 -8.49
C LYS A 34 -1.56 -4.63 -8.33
N SER A 35 -1.09 -5.28 -9.41
CA SER A 35 0.04 -6.22 -9.35
C SER A 35 1.27 -5.57 -8.73
N LYS A 36 1.66 -4.40 -9.25
CA LYS A 36 2.78 -3.62 -8.71
C LYS A 36 2.59 -3.26 -7.23
N GLY A 37 1.36 -2.93 -6.83
CA GLY A 37 1.02 -2.64 -5.45
C GLY A 37 1.20 -3.85 -4.53
N THR A 38 0.84 -5.03 -5.01
CA THR A 38 1.04 -6.29 -4.28
C THR A 38 2.52 -6.63 -4.17
N GLU A 39 3.28 -6.54 -5.26
CA GLU A 39 4.73 -6.78 -5.29
C GLU A 39 5.46 -5.90 -4.25
N MET A 40 5.21 -4.58 -4.28
CA MET A 40 5.80 -3.66 -3.30
C MET A 40 5.49 -4.02 -1.84
N LYS A 41 4.25 -4.48 -1.57
CA LYS A 41 3.85 -4.90 -0.22
C LYS A 41 4.54 -6.20 0.20
N VAL A 42 4.67 -7.15 -0.72
CA VAL A 42 5.37 -8.42 -0.46
C VAL A 42 6.85 -8.15 -0.16
N ASP A 43 7.50 -7.27 -0.93
CA ASP A 43 8.89 -6.89 -0.69
C ASP A 43 9.06 -6.20 0.66
N ALA A 44 8.22 -5.21 0.97
CA ALA A 44 8.25 -4.49 2.24
C ALA A 44 7.98 -5.43 3.43
N TYR A 45 7.03 -6.36 3.29
CA TYR A 45 6.76 -7.38 4.29
C TYR A 45 8.00 -8.26 4.54
N ASN A 46 8.63 -8.77 3.47
CA ASN A 46 9.79 -9.65 3.58
C ASN A 46 11.01 -8.94 4.17
N GLU A 47 11.26 -7.68 3.78
CA GLU A 47 12.34 -6.87 4.35
C GLU A 47 12.08 -6.58 5.83
N SER A 48 10.87 -6.16 6.17
CA SER A 48 10.49 -5.88 7.55
C SER A 48 10.55 -7.14 8.43
N LYS A 49 10.17 -8.29 7.87
CA LYS A 49 10.32 -9.60 8.52
C LYS A 49 11.78 -9.90 8.86
N LYS A 50 12.72 -9.66 7.94
CA LYS A 50 14.15 -9.83 8.23
C LYS A 50 14.60 -8.90 9.37
N LYS A 51 14.15 -7.64 9.38
CA LYS A 51 14.47 -6.67 10.44
C LYS A 51 13.91 -7.09 11.80
N GLY A 52 12.65 -7.53 11.84
CA GLY A 52 12.00 -8.05 13.05
C GLY A 52 12.75 -9.25 13.63
N TYR A 53 13.14 -10.20 12.77
CA TYR A 53 13.94 -11.36 13.17
C TYR A 53 15.30 -10.94 13.77
N GLN A 54 16.05 -10.08 13.06
CA GLN A 54 17.35 -9.60 13.52
C GLN A 54 17.27 -8.85 14.86
N LYS A 55 16.23 -8.03 15.03
CA LYS A 55 16.00 -7.33 16.30
C LYS A 55 15.66 -8.30 17.43
N ALA A 56 14.81 -9.30 17.14
CA ALA A 56 14.43 -10.32 18.11
C ALA A 56 15.61 -11.16 18.57
N ILE A 57 16.53 -11.57 17.70
CA ILE A 57 17.73 -12.32 18.13
C ILE A 57 18.69 -11.46 18.96
N ALA A 58 18.79 -10.15 18.69
CA ALA A 58 19.73 -9.25 19.34
C ALA A 58 19.27 -8.70 20.70
N VAL A 59 17.96 -8.65 20.97
CA VAL A 59 17.44 -8.10 22.23
C VAL A 59 17.77 -9.00 23.43
N SER A 60 18.05 -8.44 24.60
CA SER A 60 18.23 -9.21 25.83
C SER A 60 16.90 -9.77 26.35
N SER A 61 16.95 -10.91 27.06
CA SER A 61 15.74 -11.61 27.54
C SER A 61 14.82 -10.75 28.40
N GLU A 62 15.40 -9.88 29.24
CA GLU A 62 14.67 -8.96 30.12
C GLU A 62 13.88 -7.90 29.35
N ASN A 63 14.32 -7.55 28.14
CA ASN A 63 13.74 -6.49 27.33
C ASN A 63 12.83 -6.99 26.20
N ILE A 64 12.70 -8.31 25.99
CA ILE A 64 11.91 -8.90 24.89
C ILE A 64 10.50 -8.31 24.86
N LYS A 65 9.76 -8.39 25.98
CA LYS A 65 8.37 -7.95 26.02
C LYS A 65 8.23 -6.45 25.79
N LYS A 66 9.10 -5.66 26.41
CA LYS A 66 9.08 -4.19 26.30
C LYS A 66 9.32 -3.74 24.86
N VAL A 67 10.40 -4.23 24.25
CA VAL A 67 10.75 -3.86 22.85
C VAL A 67 9.69 -4.33 21.87
N PHE A 68 9.12 -5.52 22.09
CA PHE A 68 8.03 -6.00 21.23
C PHE A 68 6.82 -5.07 21.27
N GLU A 69 6.29 -4.77 22.47
CA GLU A 69 5.09 -3.95 22.61
C GLU A 69 5.30 -2.51 22.13
N GLU A 70 6.45 -1.90 22.44
CA GLU A 70 6.78 -0.53 22.01
C GLU A 70 6.87 -0.43 20.47
N THR A 71 7.66 -1.30 19.84
CA THR A 71 7.83 -1.27 18.37
C THR A 71 6.54 -1.69 17.65
N LYS A 72 5.79 -2.65 18.19
CA LYS A 72 4.49 -3.04 17.66
C LYS A 72 3.51 -1.86 17.69
N ALA A 73 3.38 -1.20 18.85
CA ALA A 73 2.49 -0.07 19.01
C ALA A 73 2.86 1.08 18.05
N GLU A 74 4.15 1.40 17.93
CA GLU A 74 4.64 2.42 17.01
C GLU A 74 4.27 2.10 15.55
N LEU A 75 4.56 0.88 15.08
CA LEU A 75 4.30 0.48 13.70
C LEU A 75 2.81 0.51 13.38
N TRP A 76 1.96 0.01 14.27
CA TRP A 76 0.51 0.02 14.07
C TRP A 76 -0.12 1.40 14.23
N SER A 77 0.41 2.27 15.10
CA SER A 77 -0.02 3.67 15.19
C SER A 77 0.18 4.37 13.84
N GLN A 78 1.33 4.15 13.18
CA GLN A 78 1.57 4.71 11.85
C GLN A 78 0.59 4.15 10.79
N VAL A 79 0.19 2.87 10.90
CA VAL A 79 -0.86 2.30 10.03
C VAL A 79 -2.19 3.01 10.26
N GLU A 80 -2.55 3.23 11.52
CA GLU A 80 -3.79 3.89 11.92
C GLU A 80 -3.86 5.32 11.41
N ASP A 81 -2.80 6.11 11.61
CA ASP A 81 -2.69 7.49 11.14
C ASP A 81 -2.84 7.59 9.62
N LEU A 82 -2.13 6.73 8.87
CA LEU A 82 -2.22 6.68 7.41
C LEU A 82 -3.60 6.24 6.94
N THR A 83 -4.22 5.30 7.66
CA THR A 83 -5.57 4.81 7.36
C THR A 83 -6.62 5.89 7.60
N ASN A 84 -6.49 6.64 8.69
CA ASN A 84 -7.40 7.74 9.00
C ASN A 84 -7.24 8.88 7.98
N THR A 85 -6.00 9.24 7.64
CA THR A 85 -5.72 10.20 6.56
C THR A 85 -6.36 9.75 5.24
N ALA A 86 -6.22 8.47 4.88
CA ALA A 86 -6.84 7.94 3.66
C ALA A 86 -8.38 8.01 3.68
N LYS A 87 -9.00 7.75 4.85
CA LYS A 87 -10.45 7.89 5.03
C LYS A 87 -10.91 9.34 4.88
N GLU A 88 -10.20 10.28 5.52
CA GLU A 88 -10.52 11.71 5.45
C GLU A 88 -10.50 12.22 4.00
N ILE A 89 -9.46 11.87 3.25
CA ILE A 89 -9.35 12.22 1.83
C ILE A 89 -10.47 11.55 1.01
N ALA A 90 -10.78 10.28 1.30
CA ALA A 90 -11.84 9.57 0.58
C ALA A 90 -13.23 10.19 0.78
N ILE A 91 -13.53 10.72 1.97
CA ILE A 91 -14.79 11.42 2.26
C ILE A 91 -14.93 12.68 1.39
N GLN A 92 -13.82 13.38 1.13
CA GLN A 92 -13.80 14.59 0.32
C GLN A 92 -14.07 14.34 -1.18
N VAL A 93 -14.00 13.09 -1.67
CA VAL A 93 -14.24 12.78 -3.09
C VAL A 93 -15.64 13.22 -3.52
N ASN A 94 -16.65 12.96 -2.69
CA ASN A 94 -18.04 13.23 -3.03
C ASN A 94 -18.46 14.68 -2.75
N THR A 95 -17.59 15.49 -2.14
CA THR A 95 -17.86 16.89 -1.84
C THR A 95 -17.36 17.85 -2.92
N GLN A 96 -16.76 17.33 -4.00
CA GLN A 96 -16.22 18.15 -5.10
C GLN A 96 -17.28 18.44 -6.17
N ASP A 97 -17.35 19.71 -6.57
CA ASP A 97 -18.32 20.23 -7.54
C ASP A 97 -18.00 19.84 -8.98
N SER A 98 -16.71 19.75 -9.33
CA SER A 98 -16.25 19.40 -10.67
C SER A 98 -15.81 17.94 -10.78
N LYS A 99 -15.89 17.39 -11.99
CA LYS A 99 -15.40 16.04 -12.26
C LYS A 99 -13.87 15.99 -12.15
N GLU A 100 -13.19 17.03 -12.63
CA GLU A 100 -11.74 17.13 -12.60
C GLU A 100 -11.20 17.15 -11.17
N ASP A 101 -11.85 17.87 -10.25
CA ASP A 101 -11.43 17.91 -8.84
C ASP A 101 -11.78 16.62 -8.11
N ARG A 102 -12.93 16.00 -8.43
CA ARG A 102 -13.25 14.66 -7.94
C ARG A 102 -12.18 13.63 -8.33
N ASP A 103 -11.71 13.67 -9.58
CA ASP A 103 -10.69 12.76 -10.08
C ASP A 103 -9.32 13.00 -9.40
N LYS A 104 -8.97 14.26 -9.10
CA LYS A 104 -7.76 14.58 -8.31
C LYS A 104 -7.83 14.01 -6.89
N ILE A 105 -8.92 14.28 -6.17
CA ILE A 105 -9.10 13.78 -4.79
C ILE A 105 -9.16 12.25 -4.78
N LEU A 106 -9.81 11.63 -5.76
CA LEU A 106 -9.85 10.17 -5.91
C LEU A 106 -8.44 9.57 -6.07
N ASN A 107 -7.56 10.22 -6.82
CA ASN A 107 -6.19 9.76 -6.98
C ASN A 107 -5.37 9.92 -5.69
N LEU A 108 -5.55 11.02 -4.96
CA LEU A 108 -4.93 11.21 -3.64
C LEU A 108 -5.42 10.15 -2.64
N ALA A 109 -6.71 9.84 -2.62
CA ALA A 109 -7.27 8.81 -1.76
C ALA A 109 -6.67 7.43 -2.06
N LYS A 110 -6.48 7.09 -3.34
CA LYS A 110 -5.84 5.84 -3.77
C LYS A 110 -4.38 5.77 -3.33
N GLU A 111 -3.64 6.86 -3.42
CA GLU A 111 -2.25 6.94 -2.99
C GLU A 111 -2.13 6.80 -1.47
N ALA A 112 -2.93 7.54 -0.71
CA ALA A 112 -2.99 7.43 0.75
C ALA A 112 -3.33 6.00 1.21
N ALA A 113 -4.33 5.36 0.58
CA ALA A 113 -4.68 3.98 0.86
C ALA A 113 -3.56 2.98 0.49
N ARG A 114 -2.79 3.25 -0.57
CA ARG A 114 -1.63 2.44 -0.94
C ARG A 114 -0.54 2.54 0.13
N ASN A 115 -0.26 3.74 0.63
CA ASN A 115 0.72 3.99 1.69
C ASN A 115 0.32 3.33 3.00
N ALA A 116 -0.94 3.46 3.43
CA ALA A 116 -1.48 2.76 4.59
C ALA A 116 -1.32 1.24 4.45
N GLY A 117 -1.64 0.70 3.28
CA GLY A 117 -1.48 -0.73 3.00
C GLY A 117 -0.03 -1.20 2.93
N LEU A 118 0.92 -0.33 2.55
CA LEU A 118 2.35 -0.63 2.57
C LEU A 118 2.86 -0.67 4.01
N GLN A 119 2.49 0.32 4.82
CA GLN A 119 2.84 0.35 6.23
C GLN A 119 2.25 -0.84 6.99
N GLY A 120 1.03 -1.26 6.66
CA GLY A 120 0.43 -2.48 7.23
C GLY A 120 1.23 -3.74 6.91
N ALA A 121 1.78 -3.84 5.69
CA ALA A 121 2.66 -4.95 5.31
C ALA A 121 3.99 -4.91 6.10
N ILE A 122 4.55 -3.72 6.34
CA ILE A 122 5.75 -3.53 7.17
C ILE A 122 5.48 -3.97 8.61
N ALA A 123 4.38 -3.52 9.22
CA ALA A 123 4.01 -3.87 10.59
C ALA A 123 3.83 -5.39 10.76
N ALA A 124 3.02 -6.01 9.89
CA ALA A 124 2.78 -7.45 9.92
C ALA A 124 4.07 -8.26 9.65
N GLY A 125 4.91 -7.80 8.72
CA GLY A 125 6.20 -8.42 8.43
C GLY A 125 7.10 -8.40 9.65
N TRP A 126 7.25 -7.24 10.28
CA TRP A 126 8.09 -7.07 11.47
C TRP A 126 7.66 -8.00 12.59
N GLU A 127 6.36 -8.03 12.93
CA GLU A 127 5.83 -8.91 13.98
C GLU A 127 6.09 -10.38 13.69
N LYS A 128 5.86 -10.81 12.44
CA LYS A 128 6.13 -12.20 12.05
C LYS A 128 7.61 -12.53 12.23
N GLY A 129 8.48 -11.66 11.76
CA GLY A 129 9.93 -11.81 11.90
C GLY A 129 10.38 -11.87 13.35
N TRP A 130 9.83 -10.97 14.17
CA TRP A 130 10.10 -10.94 15.60
C TRP A 130 9.74 -12.26 16.27
N ASN A 131 8.52 -12.75 16.06
CA ASN A 131 8.04 -13.98 16.66
C ASN A 131 8.88 -15.20 16.24
N GLU A 132 9.27 -15.27 14.97
CA GLU A 132 10.19 -16.31 14.49
C GLU A 132 11.58 -16.20 15.15
N GLY A 133 12.10 -14.99 15.35
CA GLY A 133 13.40 -14.75 15.98
C GLY A 133 13.42 -15.02 17.48
N ILE A 134 12.30 -14.80 18.19
CA ILE A 134 12.16 -15.21 19.59
C ILE A 134 12.07 -16.74 19.71
N ALA A 135 11.29 -17.38 18.83
CA ALA A 135 11.15 -18.84 18.84
C ALA A 135 12.44 -19.58 18.48
N SER A 136 13.37 -18.94 17.77
CA SER A 136 14.67 -19.52 17.42
C SER A 136 15.77 -19.29 18.48
N LYS A 137 15.49 -18.56 19.56
CA LYS A 137 16.43 -18.41 20.67
C LYS A 137 16.52 -19.70 21.51
N PRO A 138 17.74 -20.12 21.88
CA PRO A 138 17.94 -21.23 22.82
C PRO A 138 17.50 -20.89 24.24
#